data_AF-A0A927CCD4-F1
#
_entry.id   AF-A0A927CCD4-F1
#
_cell.length_a   1.000
_cell.length_b   1.000
_cell.length_c   1.000
_cell.angle_alpha   90.00
_cell.angle_beta   90.00
_cell.angle_gamma   90.00
#
_symmetry.space_group_name_H-M   'P 1'
#
loop_
_entity.id
_entity.type
_entity.pdbx_description
1 polymer ?
#
loop_
_entity_poly.entity_id
_entity_poly.type
_entity_poly.pdbx_seq_one_letter_code
_entity_poly.pdbx_strand_id
1 'polypeptide(L)'
;MEANLFDLGWRTSFLGKRSNWYPMPYSWHSILPESHEHSSTRLDLIGAFLAAHASVFVLLPLVQGREWGWPWWSFALLALSIPTTALLIARENGLAARGVQPILDPALFRGRAFTTGLCASLLFYGCIGSFFLLLALYLQLGTERDALETGLIILPYALGSLITSGIGVQFAYRAGRALLVSGSLLLALSQLYKRC
;
A
#
# COMPACT_ATOMS: atom_id res chain seq x y z
N MET A 1 20.35 -24.45 14.76
CA MET A 1 19.92 -25.86 14.76
C MET A 1 18.69 -25.95 13.88
N GLU A 2 18.83 -26.59 12.72
CA GLU A 2 17.81 -26.65 11.67
C GLU A 2 16.71 -27.65 12.04
N ALA A 3 15.53 -27.16 12.40
CA ALA A 3 14.33 -27.98 12.50
C ALA A 3 13.61 -28.06 11.14
N ASN A 4 14.30 -28.63 10.13
CA ASN A 4 13.74 -28.91 8.80
C ASN A 4 13.25 -30.37 8.74
N LEU A 5 12.17 -30.68 9.46
CA LEU A 5 11.64 -32.06 9.56
C LEU A 5 10.90 -32.56 8.31
N PHE A 6 10.66 -31.71 7.29
CA PHE A 6 9.84 -32.06 6.12
C PHE A 6 10.28 -31.43 4.79
N ASP A 7 11.47 -30.83 4.70
CA ASP A 7 11.93 -30.10 3.50
C ASP A 7 10.95 -28.97 3.06
N LEU A 8 10.11 -28.52 4.00
CA LEU A 8 9.07 -27.49 3.80
C LEU A 8 9.55 -26.08 4.17
N GLY A 9 10.87 -25.88 4.36
CA GLY A 9 11.47 -24.72 5.03
C GLY A 9 10.88 -23.36 4.64
N TRP A 10 10.81 -23.05 3.34
CA TRP A 10 10.22 -21.81 2.83
C TRP A 10 8.73 -21.95 2.43
N ARG A 11 8.26 -23.16 2.16
CA ARG A 11 6.90 -23.44 1.66
C ARG A 11 5.84 -23.24 2.74
N THR A 12 6.16 -23.46 4.01
CA THR A 12 5.27 -23.18 5.15
C THR A 12 4.92 -21.69 5.25
N SER A 13 5.83 -20.79 4.90
CA SER A 13 5.56 -19.34 4.85
C SER A 13 4.48 -18.98 3.81
N PHE A 14 4.41 -19.73 2.70
CA PHE A 14 3.37 -19.55 1.68
C PHE A 14 2.03 -20.20 2.06
N LEU A 15 2.05 -21.33 2.78
CA LEU A 15 0.85 -22.01 3.27
C LEU A 15 0.07 -21.15 4.28
N GLY A 16 0.77 -20.46 5.19
CA GLY A 16 0.14 -19.52 6.12
C GLY A 16 -0.57 -18.38 5.39
N LYS A 17 0.06 -17.82 4.34
CA LYS A 17 -0.59 -16.82 3.49
C LYS A 17 -1.82 -17.41 2.79
N ARG A 18 -1.69 -18.59 2.15
CA ARG A 18 -2.77 -19.30 1.44
C ARG A 18 -3.99 -19.56 2.33
N SER A 19 -3.78 -19.98 3.59
CA SER A 19 -4.86 -20.23 4.55
C SER A 19 -5.65 -18.97 4.89
N ASN A 20 -5.04 -17.78 4.86
CA ASN A 20 -5.72 -16.52 5.14
C ASN A 20 -6.66 -16.08 3.99
N TRP A 21 -6.39 -16.51 2.75
CA TRP A 21 -7.24 -16.16 1.60
C TRP A 21 -8.55 -16.95 1.54
N TYR A 22 -8.56 -18.19 2.03
CA TYR A 22 -9.73 -19.06 1.97
C TYR A 22 -10.94 -18.61 2.81
N PRO A 23 -10.80 -18.13 4.06
CA PRO A 23 -11.95 -17.69 4.84
C PRO A 23 -12.50 -16.34 4.37
N MET A 24 -11.67 -15.48 3.75
CA MET A 24 -12.02 -14.11 3.39
C MET A 24 -13.29 -13.97 2.51
N PRO A 25 -13.47 -14.71 1.40
CA PRO A 25 -14.69 -14.61 0.59
C PRO A 25 -15.92 -15.24 1.28
N TYR A 26 -15.71 -16.16 2.22
CA TYR A 26 -16.80 -16.81 2.96
C TYR A 26 -17.35 -15.93 4.08
N SER A 27 -16.47 -15.22 4.79
CA SER A 27 -16.84 -14.23 5.80
C SER A 27 -17.29 -12.88 5.20
N TRP A 28 -16.91 -12.59 3.95
CA TRP A 28 -17.39 -11.40 3.20
C TRP A 28 -18.92 -11.34 3.09
N HIS A 29 -19.57 -12.46 2.79
CA HIS A 29 -21.03 -12.51 2.65
C HIS A 29 -21.81 -12.40 3.98
N SER A 30 -21.14 -12.58 5.12
CA SER A 30 -21.82 -12.66 6.43
C SER A 30 -21.53 -11.47 7.36
N ILE A 31 -20.50 -10.66 7.07
CA ILE A 31 -20.03 -9.58 7.96
C ILE A 31 -20.23 -8.19 7.35
N LEU A 32 -20.42 -8.07 6.04
CA LEU A 32 -20.83 -6.79 5.44
C LEU A 32 -22.34 -6.63 5.61
N PRO A 33 -22.85 -5.77 6.52
CA PRO A 33 -24.19 -5.26 6.35
C PRO A 33 -24.22 -4.59 4.98
N GLU A 34 -25.10 -5.06 4.10
CA GLU A 34 -25.36 -4.42 2.80
C GLU A 34 -25.46 -2.92 3.07
N SER A 35 -24.47 -2.15 2.61
CA SER A 35 -24.50 -0.71 2.75
C SER A 35 -25.60 -0.23 1.81
N HIS A 36 -26.83 -0.20 2.32
CA HIS A 36 -28.01 0.39 1.70
C HIS A 36 -27.84 1.91 1.65
N GLU A 37 -26.80 2.39 0.95
CA GLU A 37 -26.86 3.73 0.42
C GLU A 37 -27.86 3.72 -0.73
N HIS A 38 -28.97 4.42 -0.53
CA HIS A 38 -30.09 4.65 -1.45
C HIS A 38 -29.70 5.45 -2.70
N SER A 39 -28.56 5.16 -3.29
CA SER A 39 -28.16 5.69 -4.58
C SER A 39 -28.13 4.55 -5.58
N SER A 40 -28.96 4.63 -6.61
CA SER A 40 -28.87 3.78 -7.80
C SER A 40 -27.61 4.12 -8.61
N THR A 41 -26.43 4.16 -7.97
CA THR A 41 -25.16 4.38 -8.63
C THR A 41 -24.91 3.14 -9.48
N ARG A 42 -25.18 3.26 -10.78
CA ARG A 42 -24.88 2.20 -11.74
C ARG A 42 -23.40 1.86 -11.62
N LEU A 43 -23.09 0.59 -11.43
CA LEU A 43 -21.72 0.10 -11.32
C LEU A 43 -20.95 0.52 -12.59
N ASP A 44 -19.96 1.40 -12.42
CA ASP A 44 -19.19 1.93 -13.53
C ASP A 44 -18.05 0.98 -13.91
N LEU A 45 -18.43 -0.09 -14.60
CA LEU A 45 -17.53 -1.14 -15.08
C LEU A 45 -16.44 -0.63 -16.01
N ILE A 46 -16.73 0.39 -16.81
CA ILE A 46 -15.76 0.96 -17.75
C ILE A 46 -14.70 1.76 -16.97
N GLY A 47 -15.12 2.60 -16.02
CA GLY A 47 -14.19 3.33 -15.14
C GLY A 47 -13.29 2.37 -14.37
N ALA A 48 -13.86 1.30 -13.80
CA ALA A 48 -13.11 0.26 -13.11
C ALA A 48 -12.08 -0.44 -14.02
N PHE A 49 -12.46 -0.77 -15.26
CA PHE A 49 -11.56 -1.41 -16.22
C PHE A 49 -10.41 -0.50 -16.64
N LEU A 50 -10.69 0.79 -16.89
CA LEU A 50 -9.67 1.78 -17.21
C LEU A 50 -8.70 2.00 -16.05
N ALA A 51 -9.21 2.08 -14.81
CA ALA A 51 -8.38 2.21 -13.61
C ALA A 51 -7.47 1.00 -13.40
N ALA A 52 -8.00 -0.21 -13.61
CA ALA A 52 -7.22 -1.44 -13.56
C ALA A 52 -6.10 -1.45 -14.62
N HIS A 53 -6.41 -1.10 -15.87
CA HIS A 53 -5.43 -1.06 -16.95
C HIS A 53 -4.37 0.02 -16.74
N ALA A 54 -4.76 1.22 -16.32
CA ALA A 54 -3.83 2.29 -15.99
C ALA A 54 -2.84 1.83 -14.90
N SER A 55 -3.34 1.17 -13.86
CA SER A 55 -2.51 0.62 -12.79
C SER A 55 -1.53 -0.45 -13.30
N VAL A 56 -2.00 -1.38 -14.15
CA VAL A 56 -1.15 -2.43 -14.74
C VAL A 56 -0.06 -1.83 -15.63
N PHE A 57 -0.40 -0.86 -16.48
CA PHE A 57 0.56 -0.22 -17.38
C PHE A 57 1.66 0.56 -16.65
N VAL A 58 1.38 1.06 -15.45
CA VAL A 58 2.40 1.67 -14.60
C VAL A 58 3.20 0.61 -13.84
N LEU A 59 2.51 -0.30 -13.14
CA LEU A 59 3.14 -1.22 -12.19
C LEU A 59 3.97 -2.31 -12.88
N LEU A 60 3.47 -2.89 -13.97
CA LEU A 60 4.12 -4.00 -14.66
C LEU A 60 5.55 -3.67 -15.12
N PRO A 61 5.80 -2.59 -15.89
CA PRO A 61 7.17 -2.23 -16.29
C PRO A 61 8.02 -1.77 -15.09
N LEU A 62 7.43 -1.22 -14.04
CA LEU A 62 8.17 -0.74 -12.88
C LEU A 62 8.70 -1.88 -12.01
N VAL A 63 7.89 -2.94 -11.84
CA VAL A 63 8.25 -4.14 -11.08
C VAL A 63 9.16 -5.06 -11.90
N GLN A 64 8.75 -5.36 -13.13
CA GLN A 64 9.37 -6.42 -13.92
C GLN A 64 10.40 -5.89 -14.93
N GLY A 65 10.40 -4.59 -15.22
CA GLY A 65 11.30 -3.99 -16.22
C GLY A 65 12.77 -4.21 -15.90
N ARG A 66 13.16 -4.23 -14.62
CA ARG A 66 14.55 -4.51 -14.23
C ARG A 66 14.95 -5.96 -14.52
N GLU A 67 14.09 -6.93 -14.26
CA GLU A 67 14.36 -8.35 -14.55
C GLU A 67 14.42 -8.63 -16.05
N TRP A 68 13.63 -7.92 -16.84
CA TRP A 68 13.62 -8.04 -18.30
C TRP A 68 14.70 -7.21 -19.00
N GLY A 69 15.45 -6.38 -18.29
CA GLY A 69 16.52 -5.55 -18.86
C GLY A 69 16.03 -4.29 -19.58
N TRP A 70 14.90 -3.72 -19.16
CA TRP A 70 14.27 -2.51 -19.75
C TRP A 70 14.07 -2.56 -21.28
N PRO A 71 13.41 -3.60 -21.79
CA PRO A 71 13.06 -3.70 -23.20
C PRO A 71 12.11 -2.56 -23.64
N TRP A 72 12.14 -2.22 -24.94
CA TRP A 72 11.41 -1.08 -25.49
C TRP A 72 9.90 -1.07 -25.18
N TRP A 73 9.27 -2.25 -25.13
CA TRP A 73 7.85 -2.40 -24.78
C TRP A 73 7.52 -1.95 -23.34
N SER A 74 8.47 -1.95 -22.40
CA SER A 74 8.27 -1.45 -21.04
C SER A 74 8.12 0.07 -21.03
N PHE A 75 8.90 0.76 -21.86
CA PHE A 75 8.73 2.19 -22.10
C PHE A 75 7.44 2.48 -22.86
N ALA A 76 7.04 1.61 -23.80
CA ALA A 76 5.76 1.74 -24.51
C ALA A 76 4.57 1.58 -23.54
N LEU A 77 4.61 0.64 -22.61
CA LEU A 77 3.58 0.48 -21.56
C LEU A 77 3.52 1.70 -20.63
N LEU A 78 4.67 2.22 -20.20
CA LEU A 78 4.72 3.47 -19.43
C LEU A 78 4.14 4.64 -20.22
N ALA A 79 4.47 4.76 -21.52
CA ALA A 79 3.89 5.79 -22.38
C ALA A 79 2.37 5.62 -22.54
N LEU A 80 1.87 4.37 -22.62
CA LEU A 80 0.44 4.04 -22.73
C LEU A 80 -0.34 4.28 -21.43
N SER A 81 0.34 4.31 -20.29
CA SER A 81 -0.29 4.67 -19.01
C SER A 81 -0.84 6.10 -19.01
N ILE A 82 -0.17 7.03 -19.69
CA ILE A 82 -0.54 8.45 -19.77
C ILE A 82 -1.91 8.64 -20.46
N PRO A 83 -2.13 8.19 -21.71
CA PRO A 83 -3.42 8.34 -22.37
C PRO A 83 -4.52 7.54 -21.68
N THR A 84 -4.21 6.36 -21.10
CA THR A 84 -5.20 5.55 -20.38
C THR A 84 -5.69 6.28 -19.12
N THR A 85 -4.78 6.89 -18.37
CA THR A 85 -5.10 7.70 -17.18
C THR A 85 -5.83 8.98 -17.57
N ALA A 86 -5.41 9.65 -18.65
CA ALA A 86 -6.11 10.84 -19.16
C ALA A 86 -7.54 10.53 -19.59
N LEU A 87 -7.77 9.39 -20.25
CA LEU A 87 -9.10 8.93 -20.65
C LEU A 87 -9.98 8.64 -19.44
N LEU A 88 -9.42 8.01 -18.39
CA LEU A 88 -10.12 7.80 -17.12
C LEU A 88 -10.54 9.14 -16.51
N ILE A 89 -9.61 10.08 -16.36
CA ILE A 89 -9.90 11.41 -15.78
C ILE A 89 -10.95 12.17 -16.60
N ALA A 90 -10.85 12.14 -17.93
CA ALA A 90 -11.83 12.79 -18.81
C ALA A 90 -13.23 12.19 -18.64
N ARG A 91 -13.30 10.85 -18.49
CA ARG A 91 -14.55 10.14 -18.30
C ARG A 91 -15.18 10.42 -16.94
N GLU A 92 -14.40 10.35 -15.86
CA GLU A 92 -14.87 10.69 -14.50
C GLU A 92 -15.34 12.15 -14.42
N ASN A 93 -14.63 13.09 -15.04
CA ASN A 93 -15.07 14.49 -15.14
C ASN A 93 -16.40 14.62 -15.90
N GLY A 94 -16.57 13.85 -16.99
CA GLY A 94 -17.81 13.82 -17.76
C GLY A 94 -19.00 13.22 -16.98
N LEU A 95 -18.74 12.22 -16.13
CA LEU A 95 -19.75 11.64 -15.23
C LEU A 95 -20.13 12.61 -14.12
N ALA A 96 -19.14 13.26 -13.49
CA ALA A 96 -19.36 14.28 -12.48
C ALA A 96 -20.19 15.46 -13.02
N ALA A 97 -19.90 15.92 -14.24
CA ALA A 97 -20.68 16.97 -14.91
C ALA A 97 -22.13 16.57 -15.22
N ARG A 98 -22.41 15.27 -15.35
CA ARG A 98 -23.76 14.72 -15.56
C ARG A 98 -24.51 14.42 -14.25
N GLY A 99 -23.94 14.77 -13.10
CA GLY A 99 -24.53 14.52 -11.79
C GLY A 99 -24.50 13.05 -11.36
N VAL A 100 -23.72 12.21 -12.05
CA VAL A 100 -23.47 10.82 -11.64
C VAL A 100 -22.28 10.81 -10.71
N GLN A 101 -22.39 10.08 -9.59
CA GLN A 101 -21.32 9.97 -8.61
C GLN A 101 -20.12 9.21 -9.23
N PRO A 102 -18.97 9.88 -9.46
CA PRO A 102 -17.79 9.25 -10.04
C PRO A 102 -17.15 8.26 -9.05
N ILE A 103 -16.49 7.23 -9.56
CA ILE A 103 -15.69 6.30 -8.72
C ILE A 103 -14.47 7.03 -8.16
N LEU A 104 -13.87 7.90 -8.98
CA LEU A 104 -12.73 8.73 -8.63
C LEU A 104 -13.11 10.18 -8.85
N ASP A 105 -13.43 10.92 -7.79
CA ASP A 105 -13.71 12.35 -7.90
C ASP A 105 -12.41 13.12 -8.24
N PRO A 106 -12.26 13.62 -9.49
CA PRO A 106 -11.04 14.32 -9.91
C PRO A 106 -10.89 15.66 -9.19
N ALA A 107 -11.96 16.21 -8.60
CA ALA A 107 -11.92 17.45 -7.86
C ALA A 107 -11.12 17.31 -6.55
N LEU A 108 -11.09 16.12 -5.93
CA LEU A 108 -10.26 15.86 -4.74
C LEU A 108 -8.77 16.06 -5.03
N PHE A 109 -8.31 15.65 -6.21
CA PHE A 109 -6.92 15.83 -6.65
C PHE A 109 -6.56 17.29 -6.96
N ARG A 110 -7.54 18.20 -7.05
CA ARG A 110 -7.25 19.65 -7.12
C ARG A 110 -6.89 20.22 -5.74
N GLY A 111 -7.29 19.55 -4.67
CA GLY A 111 -6.93 19.92 -3.31
C GLY A 111 -5.43 19.71 -3.08
N ARG A 112 -4.69 20.80 -2.82
CA ARG A 112 -3.25 20.71 -2.52
C ARG A 112 -2.99 19.79 -1.34
N ALA A 113 -3.78 19.89 -0.27
CA ALA A 113 -3.64 19.04 0.91
C ALA A 113 -3.84 17.55 0.62
N PHE A 114 -4.81 17.20 -0.22
CA PHE A 114 -5.08 15.83 -0.63
C PHE A 114 -3.93 15.27 -1.48
N THR A 115 -3.49 16.03 -2.48
CA THR A 115 -2.40 15.62 -3.38
C THR A 115 -1.07 15.51 -2.65
N THR A 116 -0.75 16.47 -1.77
CA THR A 116 0.46 16.39 -0.93
C THR A 116 0.39 15.24 0.05
N GLY A 117 -0.79 14.97 0.62
CA GLY A 117 -1.02 13.82 1.48
C GLY A 117 -0.77 12.51 0.74
N LEU A 118 -1.33 12.36 -0.46
CA LEU A 118 -1.15 11.20 -1.30
C LEU A 118 0.32 11.00 -1.71
N CYS A 119 1.00 12.06 -2.16
CA CYS A 119 2.43 12.01 -2.47
C CYS A 119 3.28 11.64 -1.23
N ALA A 120 2.97 12.21 -0.07
CA ALA A 120 3.64 11.87 1.17
C ALA A 120 3.41 10.40 1.56
N SER A 121 2.19 9.89 1.41
CA SER A 121 1.88 8.46 1.63
C SER A 121 2.64 7.56 0.66
N LEU A 122 2.66 7.88 -0.64
CA LEU A 122 3.40 7.12 -1.64
C LEU A 122 4.90 7.07 -1.33
N LEU A 123 5.51 8.21 -1.00
CA LEU A 123 6.92 8.27 -0.61
C LEU A 123 7.18 7.52 0.69
N PHE A 124 6.32 7.68 1.69
CA PHE A 124 6.45 6.99 2.97
C PHE A 124 6.41 5.47 2.80
N TYR A 125 5.40 4.94 2.09
CA TYR A 125 5.27 3.50 1.86
C TYR A 125 6.36 2.95 0.92
N GLY A 126 6.81 3.74 -0.07
CA GLY A 126 7.93 3.37 -0.92
C GLY A 126 9.26 3.28 -0.17
N CYS A 127 9.53 4.26 0.70
CA CYS A 127 10.74 4.29 1.52
C CYS A 127 10.72 3.24 2.62
N ILE A 128 9.59 3.02 3.30
CA ILE A 128 9.52 2.12 4.44
C ILE A 128 9.77 0.66 4.03
N GLY A 129 9.22 0.23 2.89
CA GLY A 129 9.49 -1.10 2.34
C GLY A 129 10.97 -1.28 1.99
N SER A 130 11.57 -0.28 1.34
CA SER A 130 12.99 -0.28 1.00
C SER A 130 13.88 -0.31 2.24
N PHE A 131 13.53 0.44 3.29
CA PHE A 131 14.24 0.46 4.56
C PHE A 131 14.25 -0.92 5.24
N PHE A 132 13.10 -1.60 5.32
CA PHE A 132 13.04 -2.94 5.92
C PHE A 132 13.81 -3.97 5.11
N LEU A 133 13.79 -3.87 3.79
CA LEU A 133 14.59 -4.73 2.93
C LEU A 133 16.09 -4.50 3.17
N LEU A 134 16.54 -3.25 3.19
CA LEU A 134 17.94 -2.91 3.45
C LEU A 134 18.38 -3.33 4.86
N LEU A 135 17.53 -3.12 5.86
CA LEU A 135 17.76 -3.53 7.24
C LEU A 135 17.90 -5.05 7.36
N ALA A 136 17.01 -5.81 6.70
CA ALA A 136 17.09 -7.27 6.67
C ALA A 136 18.37 -7.74 5.99
N LEU A 137 18.73 -7.12 4.86
CA LEU A 137 19.95 -7.45 4.13
C LEU A 137 21.22 -7.12 4.94
N TYR A 138 21.22 -5.99 5.65
CA TYR A 138 22.31 -5.58 6.54
C TYR A 138 22.46 -6.54 7.73
N LEU A 139 21.36 -6.96 8.34
CA LEU A 139 21.40 -7.89 9.47
C LEU A 139 21.89 -9.28 9.05
N GLN A 140 21.44 -9.77 7.89
CA GLN A 140 21.80 -11.09 7.39
C GLN A 140 23.21 -11.14 6.80
N LEU A 141 23.55 -10.21 5.90
CA LEU A 141 24.84 -10.22 5.19
C LEU A 141 25.95 -9.46 5.92
N GLY A 142 25.60 -8.40 6.67
CA GLY A 142 26.58 -7.54 7.35
C GLY A 142 26.91 -7.99 8.77
N THR A 143 26.00 -8.69 9.45
CA THR A 143 26.22 -9.18 10.83
C THR A 143 26.13 -10.70 10.95
N GLU A 144 26.06 -11.41 9.82
CA GLU A 144 25.97 -12.88 9.73
C GLU A 144 24.84 -13.49 10.59
N ARG A 145 23.77 -12.73 10.83
CA ARG A 145 22.64 -13.20 11.63
C ARG A 145 21.70 -14.07 10.81
N ASP A 146 21.15 -15.08 11.47
CA ASP A 146 20.14 -15.93 10.86
C ASP A 146 18.83 -15.16 10.58
N ALA A 147 18.03 -15.67 9.64
CA ALA A 147 16.76 -15.07 9.23
C ALA A 147 15.78 -14.94 10.40
N LEU A 148 15.79 -15.89 11.34
CA LEU A 148 14.97 -15.87 12.55
C LEU A 148 15.31 -14.68 13.46
N GLU A 149 16.60 -14.44 13.72
CA GLU A 149 17.02 -13.32 14.56
C GLU A 149 16.67 -11.98 13.93
N THR A 150 16.85 -11.86 12.61
CA THR A 150 16.46 -10.66 11.85
C THR A 150 14.95 -10.40 11.98
N GLY A 151 14.14 -11.45 11.86
CA GLY A 151 12.69 -11.36 12.07
C GLY A 151 12.31 -10.91 13.48
N LEU A 152 12.99 -11.44 14.50
CA LEU A 152 12.80 -11.04 15.91
C LEU A 152 13.16 -9.57 16.16
N ILE A 153 14.16 -9.02 15.48
CA ILE A 153 14.53 -7.60 15.57
C ILE A 153 13.48 -6.69 14.91
N ILE A 154 12.84 -7.17 13.84
CA ILE A 154 11.79 -6.43 13.12
C ILE A 154 10.42 -6.57 13.82
N LEU A 155 10.20 -7.63 14.59
CA LEU A 155 8.92 -7.96 15.24
C LEU A 155 8.33 -6.83 16.13
N PRO A 156 9.11 -6.10 16.96
CA PRO A 156 8.59 -5.00 17.76
C PRO A 156 7.95 -3.91 16.91
N TYR A 157 8.49 -3.65 15.73
CA TYR A 157 7.90 -2.69 14.79
C TYR A 157 6.54 -3.16 14.29
N ALA A 158 6.41 -4.43 13.91
CA ALA A 158 5.14 -5.00 13.47
C ALA A 158 4.07 -4.94 14.57
N LEU A 159 4.44 -5.29 15.80
CA LEU A 159 3.55 -5.19 16.97
C LEU A 159 3.15 -3.74 17.25
N GLY A 160 4.11 -2.81 17.22
CA GLY A 160 3.84 -1.38 17.38
C GLY A 160 2.88 -0.84 16.32
N SER A 161 3.04 -1.26 15.07
CA SER A 161 2.14 -0.90 13.97
C SER A 161 0.73 -1.47 14.16
N LEU A 162 0.59 -2.72 14.61
CA LEU A 162 -0.72 -3.34 14.90
C LEU A 162 -1.47 -2.57 15.98
N ILE A 163 -0.81 -2.26 17.09
CA ILE A 163 -1.39 -1.50 18.20
C ILE A 163 -1.77 -0.09 17.74
N THR A 164 -0.87 0.56 17.01
CA THR A 164 -1.08 1.93 16.53
C THR A 164 -2.16 2.00 15.45
N SER A 165 -2.34 0.97 14.62
CA SER A 165 -3.42 0.92 13.63
C SER A 165 -4.79 0.84 14.29
N GLY A 166 -4.93 0.08 15.38
CA GLY A 166 -6.19 -0.01 16.13
C GLY A 166 -6.54 1.30 16.84
N ILE A 167 -5.53 1.97 17.42
CA ILE A 167 -5.71 3.23 18.17
C ILE A 167 -5.79 4.44 17.21
N GLY A 168 -5.15 4.35 16.05
CA GLY A 168 -4.95 5.43 15.10
C GLY A 168 -6.25 5.94 14.49
N VAL A 169 -7.24 5.07 14.26
CA VAL A 169 -8.57 5.49 13.76
C VAL A 169 -9.30 6.34 14.80
N GLN A 170 -9.21 5.97 16.09
CA GLN A 170 -9.82 6.72 17.18
C GLN A 170 -9.12 8.07 17.44
N PHE A 171 -7.79 8.11 17.28
CA PHE A 171 -7.01 9.34 17.47
C PHE A 171 -7.05 10.28 16.26
N ALA A 172 -7.09 9.76 15.03
CA ALA A 172 -7.21 10.59 13.83
C ALA A 172 -8.50 11.42 13.83
N TYR A 173 -9.60 10.85 14.33
CA TYR A 173 -10.88 11.52 14.46
C TYR A 173 -10.88 12.64 15.53
N ARG A 174 -9.99 12.57 16.53
CA ARG A 174 -9.92 13.51 17.66
C ARG A 174 -8.78 14.53 17.57
N ALA A 175 -7.66 14.20 16.95
CA ALA A 175 -6.42 14.97 17.06
C ALA A 175 -5.98 15.69 15.77
N GLY A 176 -6.49 15.30 14.60
CA GLY A 176 -6.18 15.97 13.32
C GLY A 176 -4.67 16.27 13.13
N ARG A 177 -4.31 17.55 12.92
CA ARG A 177 -2.92 18.03 12.74
C ARG A 177 -2.02 17.82 13.96
N ALA A 178 -2.55 17.66 15.17
CA ALA A 178 -1.75 17.50 16.39
C ALA A 178 -1.02 16.14 16.45
N LEU A 179 -1.59 15.10 15.81
CA LEU A 179 -0.98 13.77 15.75
C LEU A 179 0.30 13.75 14.88
N LEU A 180 0.28 14.51 13.77
CA LEU A 180 1.43 14.67 12.89
C LEU A 180 2.55 15.44 13.61
N VAL A 181 2.21 16.48 14.37
CA VAL A 181 3.19 17.29 15.12
C VAL A 181 3.79 16.48 16.29
N SER A 182 2.96 15.75 17.05
CA SER A 182 3.45 14.94 18.16
C SER A 182 4.29 13.76 17.69
N GLY A 183 3.89 13.09 16.61
CA GLY A 183 4.68 12.02 15.98
C GLY A 183 6.04 12.52 15.46
N SER A 184 6.07 13.71 14.85
CA SER A 184 7.31 14.34 14.38
C SER A 184 8.24 14.71 15.55
N LEU A 185 7.69 15.24 16.65
CA LEU A 185 8.44 15.61 17.85
C LEU A 185 9.01 14.38 18.58
N LEU A 186 8.25 13.29 18.67
CA LEU A 186 8.71 12.03 19.26
C LEU A 186 9.86 11.41 18.45
N LEU A 187 9.76 11.43 17.11
CA LEU A 187 10.85 10.97 16.24
C LEU A 187 12.08 11.85 16.42
N ALA A 188 11.93 13.18 16.47
CA ALA A 188 13.04 14.11 16.72
C ALA A 188 13.70 13.88 18.08
N LEU A 189 12.92 13.66 19.14
CA LEU A 189 13.43 13.32 20.48
C LEU A 189 14.20 11.99 20.47
N SER A 190 13.69 10.98 19.75
CA SER A 190 14.35 9.67 19.68
C SER A 190 15.75 9.75 19.05
N GLN A 191 15.94 10.65 18.07
CA GLN A 191 17.22 10.87 17.40
C GLN A 191 18.20 11.63 18.29
N LEU A 192 17.70 12.53 19.15
CA LEU A 192 18.50 13.24 20.15
C LEU A 192 19.00 12.30 21.26
N TYR A 193 18.18 11.34 21.68
CA TYR A 193 18.56 10.39 22.74
C TYR A 193 19.68 9.43 22.31
N LYS A 194 19.77 9.08 21.02
CA LYS A 194 20.87 8.23 20.49
C LYS A 194 22.21 8.95 20.35
N ARG A 195 22.27 10.27 20.59
CA ARG A 195 23.48 11.10 20.38
C ARG A 195 24.24 11.43 21.67
N CYS A 196 23.76 10.97 22.83
CA CYS A 196 24.48 10.98 24.11
C CYS A 196 24.94 9.56 24.46
#